data_AF-A9P8C7-F1
#
_entry.id   AF-A9P8C7-F1
#
_cell.length_a   1.000
_cell.length_b   1.000
_cell.length_c   1.000
_cell.angle_alpha   90.00
_cell.angle_beta   90.00
_cell.angle_gamma   90.00
#
_symmetry.space_group_name_H-M   'P 1'
#
loop_
_entity.id
_entity.type
_entity.pdbx_description
1 polymer ?
#
loop_
_entity_poly.entity_id
_entity_poly.type
_entity_poly.pdbx_seq_one_letter_code
_entity_poly.pdbx_strand_id
1 'polypeptide(L)'
;MRLWEVLWTHYLSEHLHLYVCVAILKRYRKKIMGEHMDFDTLLKFINELSGHIDLDAILRDAEALCICAGENGAAHIPPGTPPSLPTENENALLYAQDDEVL
;
A
#
# COMPACT_ATOMS: atom_id res chain seq x y z
N MET A 1 10.50 9.94 -1.56
CA MET A 1 9.47 10.80 -2.19
C MET A 1 8.73 10.08 -3.31
N ARG A 2 9.39 9.37 -4.23
CA ARG A 2 8.76 8.69 -5.38
C ARG A 2 7.51 7.82 -5.13
N LEU A 3 7.45 7.07 -4.03
CA LEU A 3 6.26 6.27 -3.70
C LEU A 3 5.02 7.16 -3.55
N TRP A 4 5.13 8.21 -2.74
CA TRP A 4 4.02 9.12 -2.46
C TRP A 4 3.58 9.88 -3.72
N GLU A 5 4.54 10.31 -4.54
CA GLU A 5 4.26 10.95 -5.83
C GLU A 5 3.37 10.06 -6.71
N VAL A 6 3.65 8.76 -6.81
CA VAL A 6 2.83 7.84 -7.60
C VAL A 6 1.46 7.62 -6.97
N LEU A 7 1.40 7.37 -5.65
CA LEU A 7 0.15 7.11 -4.93
C LEU A 7 -0.86 8.26 -5.04
N TRP A 8 -0.38 9.50 -4.99
CA TRP A 8 -1.24 10.69 -4.98
C TRP A 8 -1.68 11.16 -6.36
N THR A 9 -1.17 10.57 -7.45
CA THR A 9 -1.65 10.89 -8.80
C THR A 9 -3.03 10.31 -9.10
N HIS A 10 -3.48 9.31 -8.33
CA HIS A 10 -4.72 8.56 -8.55
C HIS A 10 -4.87 7.99 -9.97
N TYR A 11 -3.76 7.81 -10.70
CA TYR A 11 -3.79 7.52 -12.12
C TYR A 11 -4.51 6.20 -12.47
N LEU A 12 -4.28 5.14 -11.69
CA LEU A 12 -4.90 3.82 -11.91
C LEU A 12 -6.01 3.49 -10.90
N SER A 13 -5.84 3.92 -9.65
CA SER A 13 -6.77 3.64 -8.56
C SER A 13 -6.56 4.62 -7.42
N GLU A 14 -7.65 5.00 -6.75
CA GLU A 14 -7.58 5.75 -5.51
C GLU A 14 -6.95 4.93 -4.38
N HIS A 15 -6.99 3.60 -4.46
CA HIS A 15 -6.47 2.68 -3.45
C HIS A 15 -5.23 1.91 -3.91
N LEU A 16 -4.37 2.54 -4.73
CA LEU A 16 -3.16 1.93 -5.26
C LEU A 16 -2.21 1.39 -4.15
N HIS A 17 -2.23 1.99 -2.96
CA HIS A 17 -1.47 1.51 -1.80
C HIS A 17 -1.83 0.06 -1.40
N LEU A 18 -3.07 -0.39 -1.58
CA LEU A 18 -3.46 -1.79 -1.33
C LEU A 18 -2.75 -2.75 -2.30
N TYR A 19 -2.66 -2.38 -3.58
CA TYR A 19 -1.96 -3.16 -4.59
C TYR A 19 -0.45 -3.18 -4.34
N VAL A 20 0.13 -2.12 -3.77
CA VAL A 20 1.53 -2.10 -3.30
C VAL A 20 1.74 -3.13 -2.19
N CYS A 21 0.85 -3.19 -1.19
CA CYS A 21 0.90 -4.21 -0.13
C CYS A 21 0.81 -5.63 -0.71
N VAL A 22 -0.13 -5.87 -1.64
CA VAL A 22 -0.29 -7.17 -2.30
C VAL A 22 0.94 -7.52 -3.14
N ALA A 23 1.56 -6.56 -3.84
CA ALA A 23 2.77 -6.77 -4.63
C ALA A 23 3.95 -7.22 -3.75
N ILE A 24 4.13 -6.61 -2.57
CA ILE A 24 5.15 -7.02 -1.60
C ILE A 24 4.89 -8.46 -1.16
N LEU A 25 3.67 -8.78 -0.71
CA LEU A 25 3.31 -10.13 -0.26
C LEU A 25 3.48 -11.17 -1.37
N LYS A 26 3.04 -10.85 -2.60
CA LYS A 26 3.18 -11.71 -3.79
C LYS A 26 4.64 -12.05 -4.09
N ARG A 27 5.55 -11.08 -3.97
CA ARG A 27 6.97 -11.27 -4.26
C ARG A 27 7.63 -12.25 -3.28
N TYR A 28 7.25 -12.20 -2.00
CA TYR A 28 7.81 -13.06 -0.96
C TYR A 28 6.96 -14.31 -0.65
N ARG A 29 5.86 -14.53 -1.36
CA ARG A 29 4.91 -15.63 -1.12
C ARG A 29 5.58 -17.00 -0.98
N LYS A 30 6.58 -17.30 -1.82
CA LYS A 30 7.27 -18.59 -1.81
C LYS A 30 8.04 -18.83 -0.51
N LYS A 31 8.66 -17.77 0.02
CA LYS A 31 9.40 -17.84 1.28
C LYS A 31 8.42 -17.96 2.46
N ILE A 32 7.41 -17.08 2.49
CA ILE A 32 6.39 -17.07 3.56
C ILE A 32 5.71 -18.43 3.69
N MET A 33 5.23 -18.98 2.58
CA MET A 33 4.54 -20.27 2.58
C MET A 33 5.51 -21.46 2.72
N GLY A 34 6.70 -21.38 2.12
CA GLY A 34 7.70 -22.46 2.19
C GLY A 34 8.32 -22.63 3.57
N GLU A 35 8.46 -21.54 4.34
CA GLU A 35 8.94 -21.57 5.72
C GLU A 35 7.81 -21.77 6.75
N HIS A 36 6.55 -21.89 6.30
CA HIS A 36 5.38 -22.04 7.18
C HIS A 36 5.34 -20.97 8.30
N MET A 37 5.59 -19.71 7.94
CA MET A 37 5.66 -18.62 8.92
C MET A 37 4.34 -18.46 9.68
N ASP A 38 4.42 -18.44 11.00
CA ASP A 38 3.34 -17.98 11.87
C ASP A 38 3.28 -16.44 11.90
N PHE A 39 2.31 -15.88 12.64
CA PHE A 39 2.06 -14.44 12.65
C PHE A 39 3.29 -13.64 13.10
N ASP A 40 3.94 -14.03 14.19
CA ASP A 40 5.08 -13.32 14.74
C ASP A 40 6.30 -13.39 13.81
N THR A 41 6.53 -14.56 13.20
CA THR A 41 7.61 -14.74 12.22
C THR A 41 7.35 -13.92 10.95
N LEU A 42 6.12 -13.91 10.46
CA LEU A 42 5.73 -13.10 9.31
C LEU A 42 5.92 -11.61 9.62
N LEU A 43 5.47 -11.14 10.78
CA LEU A 43 5.63 -9.74 11.18
C LEU A 43 7.11 -9.33 11.27
N LYS A 44 7.94 -10.17 11.89
CA LYS A 44 9.39 -9.96 11.96
C LYS A 44 9.99 -9.91 10.55
N PHE A 45 9.64 -10.86 9.69
CA PHE A 45 10.12 -10.92 8.32
C PHE A 45 9.75 -9.66 7.52
N ILE A 46 8.49 -9.20 7.60
CA ILE A 46 8.05 -7.97 6.93
C ILE A 46 8.80 -6.75 7.46
N ASN A 47 9.03 -6.65 8.78
CA ASN A 47 9.83 -5.57 9.36
C ASN A 47 11.28 -5.59 8.86
N GLU A 48 11.88 -6.79 8.73
CA GLU A 48 13.23 -6.97 8.18
C GLU A 48 13.34 -6.61 6.69
N LEU A 49 12.23 -6.52 5.95
CA LEU A 49 12.23 -6.00 4.57
C LEU A 49 12.41 -4.48 4.51
N SER A 50 12.23 -3.76 5.62
CA SER A 50 12.40 -2.30 5.65
C SER A 50 13.79 -1.89 5.16
N GLY A 51 13.85 -0.93 4.24
CA GLY A 51 15.10 -0.50 3.59
C GLY A 51 15.63 -1.44 2.49
N HIS A 52 15.04 -2.62 2.31
CA HIS A 52 15.45 -3.62 1.30
C HIS A 52 14.44 -3.79 0.15
N ILE A 53 13.34 -3.02 0.16
CA ILE A 53 12.31 -3.09 -0.87
C ILE A 53 12.75 -2.31 -2.12
N ASP A 54 12.84 -3.02 -3.25
CA ASP A 54 12.99 -2.41 -4.57
C ASP A 54 11.67 -1.75 -5.00
N LEU A 55 11.57 -0.45 -4.73
CA LEU A 55 10.36 0.34 -4.95
C LEU A 55 9.88 0.30 -6.41
N ASP A 56 10.79 0.41 -7.39
CA ASP A 56 10.40 0.49 -8.80
C ASP A 56 9.84 -0.83 -9.31
N ALA A 57 10.34 -1.95 -8.81
CA ALA A 57 9.78 -3.25 -9.15
C ALA A 57 8.45 -3.50 -8.44
N ILE A 58 8.30 -3.08 -7.18
CA ILE A 58 7.02 -3.19 -6.45
C ILE A 58 5.93 -2.33 -7.10
N LEU A 59 6.24 -1.10 -7.51
CA LEU A 59 5.27 -0.24 -8.20
C LEU A 59 4.82 -0.88 -9.52
N ARG A 60 5.76 -1.38 -10.34
CA ARG A 60 5.41 -2.10 -11.58
C ARG A 60 4.51 -3.32 -11.33
N ASP A 61 4.82 -4.11 -10.31
CA ASP A 61 3.98 -5.26 -9.93
C ASP A 61 2.59 -4.82 -9.44
N ALA A 62 2.51 -3.72 -8.68
CA ALA A 62 1.25 -3.16 -8.18
C ALA A 62 0.37 -2.62 -9.31
N GLU A 63 0.95 -1.90 -10.27
CA GLU A 63 0.25 -1.42 -11.47
C GLU A 63 -0.29 -2.59 -12.30
N ALA A 64 0.53 -3.61 -12.52
CA ALA A 64 0.10 -4.81 -13.23
C ALA A 64 -1.03 -5.54 -12.50
N LEU A 65 -0.97 -5.64 -11.17
CA LEU A 65 -2.05 -6.22 -10.36
C LEU A 65 -3.33 -5.39 -10.45
N CYS A 66 -3.23 -4.07 -10.39
CA CYS A 66 -4.38 -3.16 -10.51
C CYS A 66 -5.07 -3.31 -11.86
N ILE A 67 -4.29 -3.35 -12.94
CA ILE A 67 -4.79 -3.55 -14.31
C ILE A 67 -5.43 -4.94 -14.46
N CYS A 68 -4.77 -5.99 -13.94
CA CYS A 68 -5.31 -7.35 -14.00
C CYS A 68 -6.61 -7.51 -13.19
N ALA A 69 -6.74 -6.81 -12.06
CA ALA A 69 -7.93 -6.88 -11.21
C ALA A 69 -9.12 -6.14 -11.84
N GLY A 70 -8.86 -5.02 -12.53
CA GLY A 70 -9.88 -4.24 -13.23
C GLY A 70 -11.04 -3.83 -12.32
N GLU A 71 -12.26 -3.81 -12.88
CA GLU A 71 -13.48 -3.44 -12.14
C GLU A 71 -13.79 -4.40 -10.98
N ASN A 72 -13.43 -5.68 -11.11
CA ASN A 72 -13.60 -6.66 -10.05
C ASN A 72 -12.74 -6.32 -8.83
N GLY A 73 -11.51 -5.84 -9.04
CA GLY A 73 -10.63 -5.37 -7.97
C GLY A 73 -11.25 -4.20 -7.21
N ALA A 74 -11.76 -3.21 -7.94
CA ALA A 74 -12.45 -2.06 -7.36
C ALA A 74 -13.70 -2.46 -6.56
N ALA A 75 -14.50 -3.39 -7.08
CA ALA A 75 -15.74 -3.85 -6.46
C ALA A 75 -15.53 -4.61 -5.12
N HIS A 76 -14.33 -5.16 -4.88
CA HIS A 76 -14.01 -5.90 -3.66
C HIS A 76 -13.29 -5.05 -2.60
N ILE A 77 -13.04 -3.77 -2.87
CA ILE A 77 -12.54 -2.86 -1.85
C ILE A 77 -13.69 -2.54 -0.89
N PRO A 78 -13.56 -2.83 0.42
CA PRO A 78 -14.64 -2.59 1.37
C PRO A 78 -15.05 -1.10 1.42
N PRO A 79 -16.35 -0.81 1.60
CA PRO A 79 -16.81 0.57 1.77
C PRO A 79 -16.17 1.17 3.03
N GLY A 80 -15.73 2.43 2.93
CA GLY A 80 -15.03 3.14 4.01
C GLY A 80 -13.52 2.90 4.04
N THR A 81 -12.96 2.13 3.09
CA THR A 81 -11.50 2.06 2.93
C THR A 81 -10.97 3.43 2.49
N PRO A 82 -9.99 4.02 3.18
CA PRO A 82 -9.49 5.35 2.81
C PRO A 82 -8.71 5.31 1.49
N PRO A 83 -8.75 6.39 0.69
CA PRO A 83 -7.90 6.55 -0.49
C PRO A 83 -6.43 6.77 -0.13
N SER A 84 -5.53 6.60 -1.10
CA SER A 84 -4.07 6.78 -0.93
C SER A 84 -3.67 8.23 -0.61
N LEU A 85 -4.46 9.18 -1.11
CA LEU A 85 -4.38 10.58 -0.74
C LEU A 85 -5.55 10.84 0.21
N PRO A 86 -5.32 11.39 1.42
CA PRO A 86 -6.39 11.71 2.34
C PRO A 86 -7.36 12.72 1.71
N THR A 87 -8.64 12.61 2.04
CA THR A 87 -9.64 13.58 1.58
C THR A 87 -9.41 14.93 2.28
N GLU A 88 -9.75 16.05 1.64
CA GLU A 88 -9.46 17.41 2.15
C GLU A 88 -9.92 17.65 3.59
N ASN A 89 -10.98 16.96 4.01
CA ASN A 89 -11.54 17.03 5.37
C ASN A 89 -10.61 16.41 6.44
N GLU A 90 -9.81 15.39 6.08
CA GLU A 90 -8.81 14.75 6.95
C GLU A 90 -7.50 15.54 6.99
N ASN A 91 -7.07 16.10 5.84
CA ASN A 91 -5.92 17.00 5.79
C ASN A 91 -6.17 18.26 6.63
N ALA A 92 -7.37 18.85 6.56
CA ALA A 92 -7.74 20.00 7.39
C ALA A 92 -7.67 19.70 8.90
N LEU A 93 -8.05 18.49 9.33
CA LEU A 93 -7.93 18.06 10.72
C LEU A 93 -6.48 17.83 11.15
N LEU A 94 -5.63 17.32 10.26
CA LEU A 94 -4.20 17.15 10.51
C LEU A 94 -3.46 18.51 10.60
N TYR A 95 -3.78 19.45 9.71
CA TYR A 95 -3.22 20.81 9.78
C TYR A 95 -3.76 21.61 10.97
N ALA A 96 -4.99 21.38 11.41
CA ALA A 96 -5.54 22.02 12.61
C ALA A 96 -4.89 21.51 13.92
N GLN A 97 -4.36 20.28 13.94
CA GLN A 97 -3.69 19.72 15.12
C GLN A 97 -2.27 20.25 15.33
N ASP A 98 -1.57 20.64 14.25
CA ASP A 98 -0.21 21.20 14.36
C ASP A 98 -0.18 22.64 14.92
N ASP A 99 -1.28 23.39 14.82
CA ASP A 99 -1.38 24.77 15.34
C ASP A 99 -1.70 24.86 16.86
N GLU A 100 -2.03 23.75 17.54
CA GLU A 100 -2.28 23.73 19.00
C GLU A 100 -1.00 23.52 19.86
N VAL A 101 0.18 23.38 19.24
CA VAL A 101 1.47 23.27 19.95
C VAL A 101 2.28 24.56 19.76
N LEU A 102 1.84 25.65 20.40
CA LEU A 102 2.63 26.87 20.66
C LEU A 102 2.47 27.34 22.11
#